data_AF-A0A538NHZ3-F1
#
_entry.id   AF-A0A538NHZ3-F1
#
_cell.length_a   1.000
_cell.length_b   1.000
_cell.length_c   1.000
_cell.angle_alpha   90.00
_cell.angle_beta   90.00
_cell.angle_gamma   90.00
#
_symmetry.space_group_name_H-M   'P 1'
#
loop_
_entity.id
_entity.type
_entity.pdbx_description
1 polymer ?
#
loop_
_entity_poly.entity_id
_entity_poly.type
_entity_poly.pdbx_seq_one_letter_code
_entity_poly.pdbx_strand_id
1 'polypeptide(L)'
;MTLEQLSALAQIVGAGALLASLIFVGLQIRQNTQSQRVVAVESLAAAIAAINVPAMQSPALGTALATALKDWSLASHDERVIAHYFLFCFFKLHEQAWYQYRSRVLDGAQWAGWENLIRAYYHSPGVQQVWWPSRRQAFSPQFQAYLAATEPPQAISTLADLFGGNPMTPVDAAKV
;
A
#
# COMPACT_ATOMS: atom_id res chain seq x y z
N MET A 1 -33.97 28.97 -47.70
CA MET A 1 -33.18 29.01 -46.45
C MET A 1 -32.28 30.23 -46.51
N THR A 2 -32.33 31.10 -45.51
CA THR A 2 -31.41 32.26 -45.42
C THR A 2 -30.09 31.83 -44.79
N LEU A 3 -29.01 32.61 -45.01
CA LEU A 3 -27.70 32.37 -44.38
C LEU A 3 -27.78 32.29 -42.85
N GLU A 4 -28.68 33.07 -42.24
CA GLU A 4 -28.95 33.05 -40.80
C GLU A 4 -29.57 31.73 -40.34
N GLN A 5 -30.54 31.18 -41.08
CA GLN A 5 -31.16 29.89 -40.75
C GLN A 5 -30.16 28.74 -40.86
N LEU A 6 -29.25 28.80 -41.85
CA LEU A 6 -28.20 27.80 -42.01
C LEU A 6 -27.15 27.91 -40.90
N SER A 7 -26.80 29.14 -40.49
CA SER A 7 -25.90 29.39 -39.36
C SER A 7 -26.49 28.89 -38.04
N ALA A 8 -27.76 29.19 -37.77
CA ALA A 8 -28.46 28.71 -36.58
C ALA A 8 -28.50 27.18 -36.52
N LEU A 9 -28.77 26.51 -37.66
CA LEU A 9 -28.74 25.05 -37.75
C LEU A 9 -27.32 24.49 -37.47
N ALA A 10 -26.28 25.09 -38.06
CA ALA A 10 -24.90 24.69 -37.83
C ALA A 10 -24.47 24.86 -36.36
N GLN A 11 -24.93 25.93 -35.70
CA GLN A 11 -24.68 26.17 -34.27
C GLN A 11 -25.36 25.12 -33.39
N ILE A 12 -26.61 24.76 -33.67
CA ILE A 12 -27.34 23.71 -32.93
C ILE A 12 -26.62 22.36 -33.07
N VAL A 13 -26.23 22.00 -34.29
CA VAL A 13 -25.48 20.76 -34.56
C VAL A 13 -24.12 20.78 -33.87
N GLY A 14 -23.40 21.91 -33.93
CA GLY A 14 -22.11 22.09 -33.27
C GLY A 14 -22.20 21.99 -31.75
N ALA A 15 -23.22 22.60 -31.14
CA ALA A 15 -23.47 22.49 -29.69
C ALA A 15 -23.81 21.05 -29.29
N GLY A 16 -24.62 20.35 -30.09
CA GLY A 16 -24.93 18.94 -29.89
C GLY A 16 -23.68 18.05 -29.95
N ALA A 17 -22.80 18.28 -30.94
CA ALA A 17 -21.54 17.55 -31.08
C ALA A 17 -20.58 17.79 -29.89
N LEU A 18 -20.53 19.03 -29.37
CA LEU A 18 -19.74 19.35 -28.18
C LEU A 18 -20.25 18.62 -26.93
N LEU A 19 -21.57 18.59 -26.71
CA LEU A 19 -22.18 17.88 -25.58
C LEU A 19 -21.92 16.36 -25.66
N ALA A 20 -22.09 15.76 -26.83
CA ALA A 20 -21.75 14.35 -27.06
C ALA A 20 -20.26 14.08 -26.79
N SER A 21 -19.37 15.00 -27.20
CA SER A 21 -17.93 14.88 -26.96
C SER A 21 -17.60 14.92 -25.46
N LEU A 22 -18.23 15.81 -24.69
CA LEU A 22 -18.04 15.90 -23.24
C LEU A 22 -18.53 14.64 -22.51
N ILE A 23 -19.69 14.08 -22.92
CA ILE A 23 -20.20 12.81 -22.39
C ILE A 23 -19.22 11.68 -22.69
N PHE A 24 -18.73 11.60 -23.93
CA PHE A 24 -17.74 10.60 -24.34
C PHE A 24 -16.45 10.71 -23.51
N VAL A 25 -15.91 11.91 -23.33
CA VAL A 25 -14.72 12.15 -22.48
C VAL A 25 -14.99 11.73 -21.04
N GLY A 26 -16.16 12.05 -20.48
CA GLY A 26 -16.53 11.61 -19.13
C GLY A 26 -16.58 10.08 -18.99
N LEU A 27 -17.14 9.38 -19.98
CA LEU A 27 -17.15 7.91 -20.03
C LEU A 27 -15.74 7.33 -20.21
N GLN A 28 -14.94 7.92 -21.09
CA GLN A 28 -13.56 7.52 -21.36
C GLN A 28 -12.68 7.66 -20.11
N ILE A 29 -12.83 8.76 -19.35
CA ILE A 29 -12.15 8.96 -18.07
C ILE A 29 -12.56 7.87 -17.09
N ARG A 30 -13.86 7.57 -16.95
CA ARG A 30 -14.34 6.51 -16.04
C ARG A 30 -13.79 5.13 -16.40
N GLN A 31 -13.78 4.78 -17.69
CA GLN A 31 -13.22 3.52 -18.18
C GLN A 31 -11.70 3.45 -17.96
N ASN A 32 -10.99 4.56 -18.20
CA ASN A 32 -9.56 4.66 -17.94
C ASN A 32 -9.24 4.48 -16.44
N THR A 33 -10.04 5.09 -15.54
CA THR A 33 -9.90 4.91 -14.10
C THR A 33 -10.09 3.45 -13.68
N GLN A 34 -11.09 2.75 -14.24
CA GLN A 34 -11.28 1.32 -13.94
C GLN A 34 -10.12 0.47 -14.43
N SER A 35 -9.61 0.73 -15.63
CA SER A 35 -8.43 0.02 -16.17
C SER A 35 -7.18 0.25 -15.31
N GLN A 36 -6.92 1.49 -14.91
CA GLN A 36 -5.80 1.83 -14.01
C GLN A 36 -5.92 1.12 -12.64
N ARG A 37 -7.14 0.96 -12.12
CA ARG A 37 -7.39 0.23 -10.88
C ARG A 37 -7.03 -1.24 -10.99
N VAL A 38 -7.37 -1.91 -12.08
CA VAL A 38 -7.02 -3.32 -12.32
C VAL A 38 -5.50 -3.47 -12.39
N VAL A 39 -4.81 -2.65 -13.20
CA VAL A 39 -3.35 -2.69 -13.34
C VAL A 39 -2.63 -2.45 -12.01
N ALA A 40 -3.15 -1.52 -11.20
CA ALA A 40 -2.61 -1.24 -9.87
C ALA A 40 -2.72 -2.46 -8.93
N VAL A 41 -3.88 -3.11 -8.89
CA VAL A 41 -4.10 -4.34 -8.12
C VAL A 41 -3.19 -5.48 -8.60
N GLU A 42 -3.07 -5.69 -9.91
CA GLU A 42 -2.19 -6.71 -10.48
C GLU A 42 -0.72 -6.44 -10.15
N SER A 43 -0.28 -5.19 -10.24
CA SER A 43 1.09 -4.79 -9.89
C SER A 43 1.40 -5.06 -8.41
N LEU A 44 0.47 -4.73 -7.51
CA LEU A 44 0.63 -5.03 -6.08
C LEU A 44 0.65 -6.54 -5.81
N ALA A 45 -0.20 -7.31 -6.48
CA ALA A 45 -0.21 -8.77 -6.35
C ALA A 45 1.12 -9.39 -6.82
N ALA A 46 1.66 -8.92 -7.96
CA ALA A 46 2.96 -9.35 -8.46
C ALA A 46 4.10 -8.99 -7.50
N ALA A 47 4.07 -7.79 -6.91
CA ALA A 47 5.07 -7.35 -5.94
C ALA A 47 5.01 -8.17 -4.64
N ILE A 48 3.80 -8.49 -4.14
CA ILE A 48 3.62 -9.40 -3.01
C ILE A 48 4.23 -10.77 -3.32
N ALA A 49 3.92 -11.35 -4.48
CA ALA A 49 4.46 -12.65 -4.87
C ALA A 49 5.99 -12.63 -4.96
N ALA A 50 6.58 -11.57 -5.52
CA ALA A 50 8.02 -11.39 -5.63
C ALA A 50 8.74 -11.29 -4.28
N ILE A 51 8.08 -10.77 -3.24
CA ILE A 51 8.61 -10.72 -1.87
C ILE A 51 8.37 -12.05 -1.13
N ASN A 52 7.15 -12.58 -1.21
CA ASN A 52 6.73 -13.71 -0.38
C ASN A 52 7.22 -15.06 -0.89
N VAL A 53 7.35 -15.29 -2.20
CA VAL A 53 7.81 -16.59 -2.72
C VAL A 53 9.25 -16.90 -2.30
N PRO A 54 10.23 -15.98 -2.45
CA PRO A 54 11.58 -16.21 -1.92
C PRO A 54 11.60 -16.30 -0.40
N ALA A 55 10.75 -15.52 0.28
CA ALA A 55 10.61 -15.55 1.73
C ALA A 55 10.17 -16.93 2.25
N MET A 56 9.18 -17.55 1.59
CA MET A 56 8.70 -18.89 1.91
C MET A 56 9.76 -19.98 1.77
N GLN A 57 10.76 -19.75 0.91
CA GLN A 57 11.84 -20.70 0.65
C GLN A 57 13.02 -20.56 1.62
N SER A 58 13.01 -19.56 2.50
CA SER A 58 14.12 -19.24 3.39
C SER A 58 13.69 -19.22 4.86
N PRO A 59 13.92 -20.32 5.61
CA PRO A 59 13.72 -20.33 7.06
C PRO A 59 14.50 -19.24 7.80
N ALA A 60 15.67 -18.85 7.25
CA ALA A 60 16.51 -17.80 7.80
C ALA A 60 15.82 -16.43 7.81
N LEU A 61 14.94 -16.14 6.85
CA LEU A 61 14.19 -14.89 6.84
C LEU A 61 13.18 -14.82 7.98
N GLY A 62 12.47 -15.91 8.26
CA GLY A 62 11.51 -15.97 9.36
C GLY A 62 12.17 -15.67 10.70
N THR A 63 13.30 -16.34 10.98
CA THR A 63 14.09 -16.08 12.20
C THR A 63 14.64 -14.66 12.23
N ALA A 64 15.22 -14.19 11.13
CA ALA A 64 15.76 -12.83 11.04
C ALA A 64 14.69 -11.76 11.34
N LEU A 65 13.49 -11.90 10.77
CA LEU A 65 12.38 -10.98 11.03
C LEU A 65 11.85 -11.12 12.46
N ALA A 66 11.63 -12.34 12.97
CA ALA A 66 11.16 -12.54 14.33
C ALA A 66 12.09 -11.87 15.36
N THR A 67 13.41 -12.06 15.21
CA THR A 67 14.42 -11.46 16.08
C THR A 67 14.48 -9.95 15.87
N ALA A 68 14.65 -9.47 14.64
CA ALA A 68 14.89 -8.05 14.36
C ALA A 68 13.67 -7.16 14.61
N LEU A 69 12.44 -7.67 14.43
CA LEU A 69 11.21 -6.92 14.73
C LEU A 69 11.00 -6.77 16.23
N LYS A 70 11.33 -7.81 17.01
CA LYS A 70 11.23 -7.81 18.47
C LYS A 70 12.29 -6.91 19.10
N ASP A 71 13.55 -7.13 18.74
CA ASP A 71 14.69 -6.34 19.19
C ASP A 71 15.83 -6.44 18.18
N TRP A 72 16.09 -5.34 17.49
CA TRP A 72 17.12 -5.25 16.46
C TRP A 72 18.52 -5.57 16.99
N SER A 73 18.78 -5.32 18.27
CA SER A 73 20.09 -5.54 18.88
C SER A 73 20.40 -7.03 19.07
N LEU A 74 19.37 -7.87 19.23
CA LEU A 74 19.51 -9.32 19.38
C LEU A 74 19.81 -10.04 18.07
N ALA A 75 19.46 -9.44 16.93
CA ALA A 75 19.75 -10.00 15.62
C ALA A 75 21.26 -9.98 15.34
N SER A 76 21.78 -11.10 14.84
CA SER A 76 23.13 -11.22 14.29
C SER A 76 23.35 -10.32 13.08
N HIS A 77 24.60 -10.18 12.62
CA HIS A 77 24.91 -9.39 11.42
C HIS A 77 24.09 -9.85 10.22
N ASP A 78 24.09 -11.15 9.94
CA ASP A 78 23.41 -11.73 8.79
C ASP A 78 21.88 -11.57 8.89
N GLU A 79 21.31 -11.78 10.08
CA GLU A 79 19.88 -11.55 10.32
C GLU A 79 19.49 -10.09 10.10
N ARG A 80 20.32 -9.12 10.54
CA ARG A 80 20.08 -7.69 10.29
C ARG A 80 20.13 -7.36 8.80
N VAL A 81 21.03 -7.97 8.05
CA VAL A 81 21.13 -7.78 6.59
C VAL A 81 19.87 -8.33 5.91
N ILE A 82 19.47 -9.56 6.24
CA ILE A 82 18.27 -10.20 5.69
C ILE A 82 17.01 -9.39 6.04
N ALA A 83 16.84 -9.03 7.31
CA ALA A 83 15.71 -8.23 7.77
C ALA A 83 15.71 -6.84 7.10
N HIS A 84 16.87 -6.21 6.91
CA HIS A 84 16.96 -4.92 6.23
C HIS A 84 16.42 -4.97 4.81
N TYR A 85 16.86 -5.92 3.98
CA TYR A 85 16.41 -6.01 2.60
C TYR A 85 14.92 -6.29 2.49
N PHE A 86 14.41 -7.18 3.35
CA PHE A 86 12.98 -7.45 3.42
C PHE A 86 12.19 -6.20 3.81
N LEU A 87 12.54 -5.57 4.95
CA LEU A 87 11.85 -4.38 5.46
C LEU A 87 11.91 -3.24 4.44
N PHE A 88 13.03 -3.07 3.74
CA PHE A 88 13.16 -2.02 2.74
C PHE A 88 12.17 -2.23 1.58
N CYS A 89 12.17 -3.43 0.97
CA CYS A 89 11.25 -3.77 -0.10
C CYS A 89 9.79 -3.68 0.37
N PHE A 90 9.50 -4.20 1.56
CA PHE A 90 8.18 -4.19 2.16
C PHE A 90 7.64 -2.77 2.38
N PHE A 91 8.43 -1.87 2.97
CA PHE A 91 8.02 -0.49 3.19
C PHE A 91 7.90 0.30 1.87
N LYS A 92 8.75 0.03 0.87
CA LYS A 92 8.64 0.68 -0.44
C LYS A 92 7.36 0.27 -1.16
N LEU A 93 6.98 -1.01 -1.06
CA LEU A 93 5.71 -1.49 -1.58
C LEU A 93 4.53 -0.80 -0.89
N HIS A 94 4.56 -0.67 0.44
CA HIS A 94 3.48 0.01 1.18
C HIS A 94 3.41 1.50 0.91
N GLU A 95 4.54 2.17 0.68
CA GLU A 95 4.57 3.56 0.22
C GLU A 95 3.87 3.70 -1.14
N GLN A 96 4.14 2.80 -2.09
CA GLN A 96 3.47 2.80 -3.40
C GLN A 96 1.96 2.55 -3.26
N ALA A 97 1.57 1.54 -2.46
CA ALA A 97 0.15 1.26 -2.18
C ALA A 97 -0.52 2.46 -1.51
N TRP A 98 0.15 3.14 -0.58
CA TRP A 98 -0.37 4.34 0.06
C TRP A 98 -0.60 5.47 -0.95
N TYR A 99 0.30 5.69 -1.90
CA TYR A 99 0.09 6.67 -2.96
C TYR A 99 -1.10 6.30 -3.87
N GLN A 100 -1.31 5.02 -4.17
CA GLN A 100 -2.47 4.55 -4.92
C GLN A 100 -3.78 4.73 -4.13
N TYR A 101 -3.76 4.58 -2.81
CA TYR A 101 -4.89 4.91 -1.95
C TYR A 101 -5.17 6.43 -1.94
N ARG A 102 -4.11 7.25 -1.83
CA ARG A 102 -4.23 8.72 -1.89
C ARG A 102 -4.79 9.23 -3.22
N SER A 103 -4.55 8.53 -4.32
CA SER A 103 -5.12 8.83 -5.63
C SER A 103 -6.50 8.21 -5.87
N ARG A 104 -7.11 7.56 -4.86
CA ARG A 104 -8.39 6.84 -4.93
C ARG A 104 -8.42 5.67 -5.92
N VAL A 105 -7.26 5.15 -6.29
CA VAL A 105 -7.12 3.95 -7.12
C VAL A 105 -7.38 2.71 -6.26
N LEU A 106 -6.77 2.63 -5.08
CA LEU A 106 -7.18 1.69 -4.02
C LEU A 106 -8.32 2.31 -3.23
N ASP A 107 -9.37 1.53 -2.98
CA ASP A 107 -10.45 1.98 -2.09
C ASP A 107 -10.08 1.79 -0.62
N GLY A 108 -10.91 2.34 0.28
CA GLY A 108 -10.65 2.28 1.73
C GLY A 108 -10.69 0.85 2.30
N ALA A 109 -11.53 -0.03 1.75
CA ALA A 109 -11.62 -1.41 2.21
C ALA A 109 -10.36 -2.20 1.84
N GLN A 110 -9.86 -2.00 0.62
CA GLN A 110 -8.58 -2.55 0.19
C GLN A 110 -7.44 -1.99 1.05
N TRP A 111 -7.39 -0.66 1.22
CA TRP A 111 -6.34 -0.01 2.01
C TRP A 111 -6.29 -0.47 3.46
N ALA A 112 -7.43 -0.73 4.11
CA ALA A 112 -7.48 -1.13 5.52
C ALA A 112 -6.61 -2.36 5.82
N GLY A 113 -6.56 -3.35 4.92
CA GLY A 113 -5.68 -4.52 5.06
C GLY A 113 -4.20 -4.18 4.97
N TRP A 114 -3.82 -3.33 4.01
CA TRP A 114 -2.43 -2.85 3.83
C TRP A 114 -1.97 -1.99 5.00
N GLU A 115 -2.83 -1.08 5.45
CA GLU A 115 -2.59 -0.18 6.59
C GLU A 115 -2.34 -0.98 7.86
N ASN A 116 -3.20 -1.95 8.13
CA ASN A 116 -3.05 -2.84 9.28
C ASN A 116 -1.71 -3.57 9.26
N LEU A 117 -1.29 -4.07 8.10
CA LEU A 117 -0.04 -4.80 7.96
C LEU A 117 1.18 -3.89 8.15
N ILE A 118 1.25 -2.74 7.47
CA ILE A 118 2.40 -1.82 7.65
C ILE A 118 2.50 -1.28 9.07
N ARG A 119 1.37 -1.02 9.74
CA ARG A 119 1.35 -0.59 11.14
C ARG A 119 1.94 -1.63 12.06
N ALA A 120 1.67 -2.92 11.84
CA ALA A 120 2.25 -4.01 12.64
C ALA A 120 3.79 -4.06 12.54
N TYR A 121 4.35 -3.78 11.37
CA TYR A 121 5.81 -3.68 11.19
C TYR A 121 6.38 -2.37 11.72
N TYR A 122 5.74 -1.24 11.39
CA TYR A 122 6.23 0.09 11.74
C TYR A 122 6.29 0.31 13.25
N HIS A 123 5.27 -0.17 13.98
CA HIS A 123 5.20 -0.09 15.44
C HIS A 123 5.92 -1.23 16.16
N SER A 124 6.62 -2.11 15.43
CA SER A 124 7.46 -3.11 16.08
C SER A 124 8.65 -2.43 16.77
N PRO A 125 9.04 -2.83 17.99
CA PRO A 125 10.08 -2.12 18.75
C PRO A 125 11.40 -2.02 18.00
N GLY A 126 11.89 -3.12 17.40
CA GLY A 126 13.15 -3.12 16.67
C GLY A 126 13.13 -2.24 15.41
N VAL A 127 11.98 -2.14 14.75
CA VAL A 127 11.82 -1.26 13.58
C VAL A 127 11.78 0.20 14.02
N GLN A 128 10.90 0.54 14.96
CA GLN A 128 10.66 1.91 15.37
C GLN A 128 11.89 2.55 16.03
N GLN A 129 12.62 1.78 16.85
CA GLN A 129 13.74 2.28 17.64
C GLN A 129 15.06 2.33 16.86
N VAL A 130 15.28 1.41 15.91
CA VAL A 130 16.61 1.24 15.27
C VAL A 130 16.56 1.36 13.75
N TRP A 131 15.78 0.53 13.08
CA TRP A 131 15.82 0.47 11.62
C TRP A 131 15.22 1.71 10.95
N TRP A 132 14.03 2.14 11.40
CA TRP A 132 13.30 3.25 10.79
C TRP A 132 14.04 4.60 10.91
N PRO A 133 14.56 5.01 12.08
CA PRO A 133 15.36 6.23 12.20
C PRO A 133 16.53 6.27 11.21
N SER A 134 17.13 5.12 10.92
CA SER A 134 18.28 4.95 10.03
C SER A 134 17.94 4.90 8.55
N ARG A 135 16.65 4.77 8.18
CA ARG A 135 16.21 4.52 6.80
C ARG A 135 15.08 5.43 6.31
N ARG A 136 14.37 6.12 7.20
CA ARG A 136 13.17 6.93 6.87
C ARG A 136 13.40 7.95 5.75
N GLN A 137 14.62 8.45 5.58
CA GLN A 137 14.97 9.41 4.52
C GLN A 137 14.86 8.84 3.10
N ALA A 138 14.83 7.50 2.94
CA ALA A 138 14.58 6.85 1.65
C ALA A 138 13.10 6.83 1.24
N PHE A 139 12.22 7.33 2.10
CA PHE A 139 10.78 7.41 1.91
C PHE A 139 10.34 8.88 1.84
N SER A 140 9.25 9.13 1.13
CA SER A 140 8.66 10.46 0.96
C SER A 140 8.28 11.08 2.31
N PRO A 141 8.44 12.40 2.49
CA PRO A 141 8.05 13.07 3.72
C PRO A 141 6.57 12.87 4.08
N GLN A 142 5.69 12.76 3.08
CA GLN A 142 4.26 12.59 3.32
C GLN A 142 3.93 11.18 3.84
N PHE A 143 4.60 10.15 3.33
CA PHE A 143 4.45 8.79 3.87
C PHE A 143 5.04 8.67 5.28
N GLN A 144 6.19 9.32 5.53
CA GLN A 144 6.76 9.40 6.88
C GLN A 144 5.80 10.04 7.88
N ALA A 145 5.19 11.18 7.50
CA ALA A 145 4.21 11.88 8.34
C ALA A 145 2.96 11.04 8.57
N TYR A 146 2.50 10.33 7.54
CA TYR A 146 1.38 9.39 7.66
C TYR A 146 1.67 8.29 8.68
N LEU A 147 2.79 7.58 8.56
CA LEU A 147 3.15 6.51 9.50
C LEU A 147 3.29 7.04 10.94
N ALA A 148 3.90 8.20 11.12
CA ALA A 148 4.05 8.83 12.43
C ALA A 148 2.71 9.18 13.10
N ALA A 149 1.65 9.39 12.32
CA ALA A 149 0.31 9.67 12.82
C ALA A 149 -0.52 8.40 13.10
N THR A 150 -0.02 7.22 12.74
CA THR A 150 -0.71 5.94 13.01
C THR A 150 -0.46 5.46 14.44
N GLU A 151 -1.43 4.74 14.98
CA GLU A 151 -1.29 4.02 16.26
C GLU A 151 -0.89 2.56 16.03
N PRO A 152 -0.35 1.85 17.03
CA PRO A 152 -0.21 0.40 16.98
C PRO A 152 -1.56 -0.29 16.66
N PRO A 153 -1.58 -1.37 15.88
CA PRO A 153 -2.83 -2.09 15.61
C PRO A 153 -3.36 -2.77 16.89
N GLN A 154 -4.66 -2.63 17.18
CA GLN A 154 -5.27 -3.17 18.40
C GLN A 154 -5.51 -4.69 18.37
N ALA A 155 -5.59 -5.30 17.18
CA ALA A 155 -6.13 -6.65 16.99
C ALA A 155 -5.27 -7.56 16.08
N ILE A 156 -4.01 -7.19 15.84
CA ILE A 156 -3.10 -8.01 15.02
C ILE A 156 -1.92 -8.39 15.90
N SER A 157 -1.75 -9.69 16.11
CA SER A 157 -0.53 -10.24 16.70
C SER A 157 0.67 -9.65 15.99
N THR A 158 1.64 -9.11 16.72
CA THR A 158 2.84 -8.59 16.07
C THR A 158 3.50 -9.74 15.32
N LEU A 159 4.25 -9.48 14.25
CA LEU A 159 4.91 -10.58 13.56
C LEU A 159 5.98 -11.27 14.42
N ALA A 160 6.50 -10.56 15.42
CA ALA A 160 7.31 -11.18 16.47
C ALA A 160 6.49 -12.21 17.27
N ASP A 161 5.19 -12.02 17.46
CA ASP A 161 4.30 -13.01 18.10
C ASP A 161 3.88 -14.11 17.11
N LEU A 162 3.66 -13.77 15.83
CA LEU A 162 3.28 -14.75 14.80
C LEU A 162 4.44 -15.70 14.45
N PHE A 163 5.67 -15.19 14.41
CA PHE A 163 6.88 -15.95 14.09
C PHE A 163 7.68 -16.38 15.32
N GLY A 164 7.40 -15.78 16.48
CA GLY A 164 7.98 -16.21 17.75
C GLY A 164 7.37 -17.55 18.16
N GLY A 165 8.20 -18.49 18.61
CA GLY A 165 7.74 -19.82 19.02
C GLY A 165 6.83 -19.88 20.26
N ASN A 166 6.30 -18.75 20.74
CA ASN A 166 5.35 -18.72 21.84
C ASN A 166 3.92 -18.94 21.32
N PRO A 167 3.06 -19.66 22.07
CA PRO A 167 1.68 -19.86 21.67
C PRO A 167 0.96 -18.52 21.56
N MET A 168 0.37 -18.23 20.39
CA MET A 168 -0.48 -17.05 20.21
C MET A 168 -1.67 -17.15 21.16
N THR A 169 -1.81 -16.20 22.08
CA THR A 169 -3.09 -15.96 22.73
C THR A 169 -4.06 -15.44 21.67
N PRO A 170 -5.24 -16.08 21.48
CA PRO A 170 -6.23 -15.58 20.54
C PRO A 170 -6.54 -14.13 20.86
N VAL A 171 -6.46 -13.25 19.85
CA VAL A 171 -7.05 -11.91 19.94
C VAL A 171 -8.52 -12.13 20.25
N ASP A 172 -9.00 -11.65 21.40
CA ASP A 172 -10.39 -11.81 21.85
C ASP A 172 -11.34 -11.41 20.72
N ALA A 173 -11.94 -12.41 20.08
CA ALA A 173 -12.91 -12.25 18.99
C ALA A 173 -14.26 -11.67 19.47
N ALA A 174 -14.28 -11.05 20.65
CA ALA A 174 -15.47 -10.57 21.34
C ALA A 174 -15.38 -9.06 21.55
N LYS A 175 -15.39 -8.26 20.46
CA LYS A 175 -15.76 -6.82 20.46
C LYS A 175 -15.79 -6.20 19.04
N VAL A 176 -16.40 -6.88 18.08
CA VAL A 176 -16.90 -6.25 16.84
C VAL A 176 -18.38 -6.55 16.70
#